data_AF-A0A4U5LWV8-F1
#
_entry.id   AF-A0A4U5LWV8-F1
#
_cell.length_a   1.000
_cell.length_b   1.000
_cell.length_c   1.000
_cell.angle_alpha   90.00
_cell.angle_beta   90.00
_cell.angle_gamma   90.00
#
_symmetry.space_group_name_H-M   'P 1'
#
loop_
_entity.id
_entity.type
_entity.pdbx_description
1 polymer ?
#
loop_
_entity_poly.entity_id
_entity_poly.type
_entity_poly.pdbx_seq_one_letter_code
_entity_poly.pdbx_strand_id
1 'polypeptide(L)'
;MHQQPLEIDVLCSKVRLTLAAKNLKDMDVFSKSDPICVVFLTTSSARGAEITLEIGRTEVVMNNLNPEWSKTFLVDYFFEEVQKIRFDVYDVDSKSKNLADHDFIGSANTTLGEIVGAPGSTKWLTLQGSGKCGTLKVVGEEADETTKEVMNITCRGVKLDKKDFFGKSDPFLNFYRLNDDGSRVLAHRTEYIKRTLNPKWKPFEINLRQLAMGDRTRKFQIECFDYDNDGGHDLIGICETSCDRLAFKEDSEIPLIHPKKKEKKGKRYKHSGILAFDSVSTKRHYSFLEYITGGTRIDFAVAIDFTASNGQVNDSRSLHYISRNLNQYQMAIRAIADICAPYNPSGVFEAISGPSCRSTPDSLTTVFLWPYVGL
;
A
#
# COMPACT_ATOMS: atom_id res chain seq x y z
N MET A 1 1.95 -8.39 33.33
CA MET A 1 1.21 -8.22 32.07
C MET A 1 1.96 -7.22 31.21
N HIS A 2 2.73 -7.68 30.24
CA HIS A 2 3.33 -6.80 29.24
C HIS A 2 2.28 -6.57 28.16
N GLN A 3 1.68 -5.38 28.14
CA GLN A 3 0.97 -4.91 26.96
C GLN A 3 2.02 -4.66 25.88
N GLN A 4 2.03 -5.49 24.84
CA GLN A 4 2.66 -5.11 23.57
C GLN A 4 1.97 -3.83 23.09
N PRO A 5 2.73 -2.81 22.62
CA PRO A 5 2.11 -1.66 22.01
C PRO A 5 1.31 -2.14 20.80
N LEU A 6 0.08 -1.66 20.65
CA LEU A 6 -0.62 -1.74 19.38
C LEU A 6 0.28 -1.05 18.35
N GLU A 7 0.90 -1.82 17.46
CA GLU A 7 1.39 -1.27 16.21
C GLU A 7 0.18 -0.65 15.52
N ILE A 8 0.15 0.68 15.48
CA ILE A 8 -0.75 1.40 14.58
C ILE A 8 -0.22 0.99 13.21
N ASP A 9 -0.95 0.10 12.54
CA ASP A 9 -0.65 -0.34 11.20
C ASP A 9 -0.81 0.89 10.30
N VAL A 10 0.28 1.62 10.09
CA VAL A 10 0.28 2.80 9.22
C VAL A 10 0.15 2.26 7.80
N LEU A 11 -1.04 2.42 7.23
CA LEU A 11 -1.36 1.97 5.88
C LEU A 11 -0.53 2.74 4.85
N CYS A 12 0.68 2.26 4.59
CA CYS A 12 1.59 2.81 3.58
C CYS A 12 2.09 1.69 2.66
N SER A 13 2.27 2.02 1.38
CA SER A 13 2.96 1.14 0.45
C SER A 13 4.47 1.36 0.60
N LYS A 14 5.27 0.31 0.38
CA LYS A 14 6.72 0.49 0.17
C LYS A 14 6.98 0.68 -1.31
N VAL A 15 7.82 1.64 -1.68
CA VAL A 15 8.25 1.90 -3.05
C VAL A 15 9.73 1.60 -3.18
N ARG A 16 10.09 0.80 -4.18
CA ARG A 16 11.45 0.52 -4.63
C ARG A 16 11.83 1.51 -5.71
N LEU A 17 12.89 2.27 -5.46
CA LEU A 17 13.48 3.19 -6.42
C LEU A 17 14.67 2.54 -7.11
N THR A 18 14.67 2.57 -8.44
CA THR A 18 15.76 2.13 -9.31
C THR A 18 16.25 3.30 -10.15
N LEU A 19 17.56 3.48 -10.25
CA LEU A 19 18.18 4.68 -10.82
C LEU A 19 19.04 4.35 -12.05
N ALA A 20 19.03 5.24 -13.03
CA ALA A 20 19.98 5.26 -14.14
C ALA A 20 20.24 6.71 -14.57
N ALA A 21 21.36 7.02 -15.22
CA ALA A 21 21.60 8.34 -15.77
C ALA A 21 22.03 8.28 -17.24
N LYS A 22 21.93 9.42 -17.92
CA LYS A 22 22.38 9.60 -19.30
C LYS A 22 23.06 10.92 -19.50
N ASN A 23 24.09 10.92 -20.36
CA ASN A 23 24.85 12.09 -20.77
C ASN A 23 25.35 12.91 -19.57
N LEU A 24 25.85 12.22 -18.54
CA LEU A 24 26.48 12.90 -17.42
C LEU A 24 27.64 13.76 -17.91
N LYS A 25 27.87 14.88 -17.24
CA LYS A 25 29.02 15.72 -17.50
C LYS A 25 30.29 14.94 -17.16
N ASP A 26 31.23 14.95 -18.08
CA ASP A 26 32.56 14.41 -17.85
C ASP A 26 33.36 15.38 -16.99
N MET A 27 33.79 14.94 -15.80
CA MET A 27 34.61 15.73 -14.89
C MET A 27 36.10 15.35 -14.99
N ASP A 28 36.40 14.20 -15.59
CA ASP A 28 37.75 13.69 -15.79
C ASP A 28 38.44 14.27 -17.04
N VAL A 29 39.77 14.39 -16.97
CA VAL A 29 40.60 14.93 -18.07
C VAL A 29 41.11 13.84 -19.02
N PHE A 30 41.35 12.63 -18.51
CA PHE A 30 41.97 11.53 -19.26
C PHE A 30 41.13 10.23 -19.27
N SER A 31 39.99 10.24 -18.60
CA SER A 31 39.02 9.16 -18.46
C SER A 31 37.61 9.72 -18.57
N LYS A 32 36.60 8.84 -18.42
CA LYS A 32 35.22 9.27 -18.17
C LYS A 32 34.98 9.23 -16.68
N SER A 33 34.06 10.07 -16.20
CA SER A 33 33.57 10.00 -14.82
C SER A 33 33.15 8.60 -14.34
N ASP A 34 33.36 8.37 -13.05
CA ASP A 34 33.03 7.22 -12.22
C ASP A 34 31.82 7.55 -11.30
N PRO A 35 30.58 7.63 -11.84
CA PRO A 35 29.47 8.23 -11.12
C PRO A 35 28.90 7.39 -9.97
N ILE A 36 28.53 8.09 -8.90
CA ILE A 36 27.72 7.64 -7.76
C ILE A 36 26.51 8.57 -7.59
N CYS A 37 25.35 8.02 -7.19
CA CYS A 37 24.17 8.80 -6.83
C CYS A 37 23.85 8.65 -5.34
N VAL A 38 23.65 9.78 -4.66
CA VAL A 38 23.26 9.89 -3.25
C VAL A 38 21.80 10.33 -3.19
N VAL A 39 21.00 9.61 -2.42
CA VAL A 39 19.56 9.83 -2.32
C VAL A 39 19.21 10.38 -0.94
N PHE A 40 18.45 11.47 -0.92
CA PHE A 40 17.99 12.14 0.29
C PHE A 40 16.46 12.22 0.32
N LEU A 41 15.86 11.94 1.47
CA LEU A 41 14.42 12.09 1.72
C LEU A 41 14.20 13.22 2.73
N THR A 42 13.28 14.13 2.42
CA THR A 42 12.87 15.18 3.36
C THR A 42 11.62 14.73 4.10
N THR A 43 11.68 14.71 5.43
CA THR A 43 10.55 14.39 6.31
C THR A 43 10.20 15.57 7.20
N SER A 44 8.93 15.67 7.59
CA SER A 44 8.47 16.68 8.55
C SER A 44 8.72 16.18 9.97
N SER A 45 9.46 16.93 10.77
CA SER A 45 9.62 16.62 12.20
C SER A 45 8.33 16.90 12.98
N ALA A 46 8.20 16.28 14.16
CA ALA A 46 7.07 16.53 15.08
C ALA A 46 6.89 18.00 15.50
N ARG A 47 7.86 18.89 15.21
CA ARG A 47 7.79 20.33 15.47
C ARG A 47 7.58 21.17 14.19
N GLY A 48 7.29 20.52 13.06
CA GLY A 48 7.03 21.17 11.77
C GLY A 48 8.28 21.64 11.00
N ALA A 49 9.49 21.35 11.50
CA ALA A 49 10.72 21.62 10.74
C ALA A 49 11.00 20.48 9.75
N GLU A 50 11.31 20.82 8.49
CA GLU A 50 11.76 19.86 7.48
C GLU A 50 13.17 19.35 7.81
N ILE A 51 13.36 18.03 7.82
CA ILE A 51 14.66 17.38 8.02
C ILE A 51 14.96 16.57 6.76
N THR A 52 16.12 16.80 6.16
CA THR A 52 16.59 16.01 5.01
C THR A 52 17.59 14.97 5.48
N LEU A 53 17.30 13.69 5.20
CA LEU A 53 18.09 12.54 5.61
C LEU A 53 18.66 11.83 4.38
N GLU A 54 19.94 11.49 4.42
CA GLU A 54 20.55 10.59 3.44
C GLU A 54 19.99 9.17 3.65
N ILE A 55 19.23 8.66 2.68
CA ILE A 55 18.66 7.30 2.75
C ILE A 55 19.57 6.25 2.11
N GLY A 56 20.56 6.68 1.33
CA GLY A 56 21.65 5.84 0.87
C GLY A 56 22.38 6.37 -0.35
N ARG A 57 23.37 5.59 -0.79
CA ARG A 57 24.17 5.84 -2.00
C ARG A 57 24.20 4.60 -2.87
N THR A 58 24.24 4.76 -4.19
CA THR A 58 24.49 3.67 -5.14
C THR A 58 25.92 3.15 -5.01
N GLU A 59 26.23 2.07 -5.72
CA GLU A 59 27.59 1.73 -6.09
C GLU A 59 28.18 2.76 -7.08
N VAL A 60 29.51 2.72 -7.24
CA VAL A 60 30.26 3.49 -8.25
C VAL A 60 30.29 2.69 -9.54
N VAL A 61 29.96 3.32 -10.67
CA VAL A 61 30.07 2.70 -11.99
C VAL A 61 31.25 3.32 -12.72
N MET A 62 32.30 2.54 -12.95
CA MET A 62 33.55 3.08 -13.50
C MET A 62 33.41 3.49 -14.97
N ASN A 63 33.95 4.65 -15.33
CA ASN A 63 34.19 5.16 -16.68
C ASN A 63 32.93 5.20 -17.55
N ASN A 64 31.84 5.73 -17.01
CA ASN A 64 30.54 5.64 -17.64
C ASN A 64 29.67 6.90 -17.42
N LEU A 65 29.41 7.64 -18.50
CA LEU A 65 28.52 8.81 -18.50
C LEU A 65 27.03 8.44 -18.62
N ASN A 66 26.70 7.15 -18.73
CA ASN A 66 25.34 6.61 -18.81
C ASN A 66 25.19 5.41 -17.84
N PRO A 67 25.42 5.61 -16.53
CA PRO A 67 25.39 4.52 -15.57
C PRO A 67 23.98 3.96 -15.39
N GLU A 68 23.91 2.64 -15.20
CA GLU A 68 22.74 1.94 -14.66
C GLU A 68 23.19 1.34 -13.33
N TRP A 69 22.57 1.77 -12.23
CA TRP A 69 22.92 1.28 -10.90
C TRP A 69 21.99 0.12 -10.51
N SER A 70 22.59 -0.94 -9.96
CA SER A 70 21.91 -2.12 -9.45
C SER A 70 21.31 -1.93 -8.07
N LYS A 71 21.89 -1.04 -7.24
CA LYS A 71 21.35 -0.77 -5.91
C LYS A 71 20.00 -0.05 -5.99
N THR A 72 19.04 -0.57 -5.23
CA THR A 72 17.70 0.00 -5.09
C THR A 72 17.48 0.59 -3.71
N PHE A 73 16.54 1.53 -3.59
CA PHE A 73 16.18 2.19 -2.34
C PHE A 73 14.73 1.91 -2.00
N LEU A 74 14.46 1.42 -0.80
CA LEU A 74 13.10 1.22 -0.30
C LEU A 74 12.67 2.45 0.50
N VAL A 75 11.52 3.03 0.13
CA VAL A 75 10.97 4.20 0.79
C VAL A 75 9.50 3.96 1.09
N ASP A 76 9.05 4.31 2.29
CA ASP A 76 7.64 4.27 2.65
C ASP A 76 6.91 5.39 1.91
N TYR A 77 5.79 5.07 1.28
CA TYR A 77 4.98 5.98 0.48
C TYR A 77 3.64 6.24 1.17
N PHE A 78 3.39 7.51 1.46
CA PHE A 78 2.18 8.05 2.06
C PHE A 78 1.48 8.92 1.01
N PHE A 79 0.31 8.49 0.56
CA PHE A 79 -0.43 9.23 -0.47
C PHE A 79 -0.80 10.64 0.00
N GLU A 80 -1.10 10.78 1.29
CA GLU A 80 -1.50 12.01 1.94
C GLU A 80 -0.35 13.00 2.20
N GLU A 81 0.89 12.67 1.84
CA GLU A 81 2.06 13.51 2.08
C GLU A 81 2.79 13.93 0.80
N VAL A 82 3.24 15.18 0.76
CA VAL A 82 4.18 15.66 -0.25
C VAL A 82 5.60 15.25 0.16
N GLN A 83 5.98 14.02 -0.16
CA GLN A 83 7.29 13.46 0.20
C GLN A 83 8.38 13.90 -0.80
N LYS A 84 9.15 14.94 -0.43
CA LYS A 84 10.25 15.46 -1.26
C LYS A 84 11.45 14.52 -1.22
N ILE A 85 12.04 14.28 -2.40
CA ILE A 85 13.22 13.44 -2.58
C ILE A 85 14.23 14.16 -3.48
N ARG A 86 15.51 14.09 -3.09
CA ARG A 86 16.63 14.71 -3.80
C ARG A 86 17.66 13.65 -4.18
N PHE A 87 18.21 13.79 -5.37
CA PHE A 87 19.27 12.96 -5.92
C PHE A 87 20.48 13.82 -6.25
N ASP A 88 21.61 13.55 -5.63
CA ASP A 88 22.87 14.24 -5.88
C ASP A 88 23.83 13.25 -6.56
N VAL A 89 24.41 13.63 -7.70
CA VAL A 89 25.33 12.78 -8.48
C VAL A 89 26.73 13.36 -8.37
N TYR A 90 27.70 12.50 -8.09
CA TYR A 90 29.12 12.83 -7.94
C TYR A 90 29.96 11.94 -8.84
N ASP A 91 31.12 12.44 -9.24
CA ASP A 91 32.24 11.69 -9.79
C ASP A 91 33.18 11.27 -8.66
N VAL A 92 33.66 10.03 -8.65
CA VAL A 92 34.42 9.48 -7.52
C VAL A 92 35.92 9.47 -7.82
N ASP A 93 36.61 10.51 -7.35
CA ASP A 93 38.06 10.69 -7.55
C ASP A 93 38.95 9.91 -6.56
N SER A 94 38.36 9.40 -5.47
CA SER A 94 39.11 8.84 -4.35
C SER A 94 38.39 7.68 -3.67
N LYS A 95 39.13 6.95 -2.83
CA LYS A 95 38.55 5.88 -1.97
C LYS A 95 37.84 6.43 -0.73
N SER A 96 37.77 7.76 -0.57
CA SER A 96 37.10 8.38 0.57
C SER A 96 35.59 8.11 0.55
N LYS A 97 34.97 8.16 1.73
CA LYS A 97 33.50 8.15 1.84
C LYS A 97 32.92 9.55 2.00
N ASN A 98 33.77 10.56 2.18
CA ASN A 98 33.34 11.93 2.37
C ASN A 98 32.99 12.55 1.01
N LEU A 99 31.77 13.05 0.85
CA LEU A 99 31.30 13.64 -0.41
C LEU A 99 32.06 14.92 -0.79
N ALA A 100 32.74 15.56 0.17
CA ALA A 100 33.59 16.71 -0.12
C ALA A 100 34.88 16.35 -0.88
N ASP A 101 35.24 15.07 -0.93
CA ASP A 101 36.44 14.56 -1.60
C ASP A 101 36.12 14.02 -3.03
N HIS A 102 34.96 14.40 -3.57
CA HIS A 102 34.41 13.92 -4.84
C HIS A 102 33.84 15.09 -5.65
N ASP A 103 34.01 15.06 -6.95
CA ASP A 103 33.53 16.13 -7.84
C ASP A 103 32.00 16.06 -8.03
N PHE A 104 31.31 17.17 -7.72
CA PHE A 104 29.86 17.25 -7.85
C PHE A 104 29.43 17.44 -9.31
N ILE A 105 28.66 16.49 -9.85
CA ILE A 105 28.11 16.55 -11.22
C ILE A 105 26.83 17.37 -11.24
N GLY A 106 25.86 17.06 -10.40
CA GLY A 106 24.58 17.78 -10.36
C GLY A 106 23.54 17.18 -9.41
N SER A 107 22.46 17.93 -9.18
CA SER A 107 21.35 17.56 -8.29
C SER A 107 20.00 17.63 -8.99
N ALA A 108 19.09 16.74 -8.62
CA ALA A 108 17.70 16.80 -9.03
C ALA A 108 16.78 16.65 -7.81
N ASN A 109 15.70 17.45 -7.78
CA ASN A 109 14.66 17.40 -6.76
C ASN A 109 13.33 17.03 -7.41
N THR A 110 12.51 16.23 -6.71
CA THR A 110 11.15 15.84 -7.12
C THR A 110 10.39 15.39 -5.88
N THR A 111 9.15 14.96 -6.03
CA THR A 111 8.40 14.22 -5.00
C THR A 111 8.24 12.74 -5.37
N LEU A 112 8.02 11.88 -4.38
CA LEU A 112 7.64 10.47 -4.63
C LEU A 112 6.35 10.38 -5.45
N GLY A 113 5.37 11.23 -5.15
CA GLY A 113 4.11 11.28 -5.88
C GLY A 113 4.30 11.52 -7.37
N GLU A 114 5.20 12.43 -7.76
CA GLU A 114 5.51 12.66 -9.17
C GLU A 114 6.27 11.51 -9.84
N ILE A 115 7.02 10.70 -9.08
CA ILE A 115 7.69 9.51 -9.63
C ILE A 115 6.65 8.42 -9.90
N VAL A 116 5.83 8.08 -8.89
CA VAL A 116 4.86 6.97 -9.01
C VAL A 116 3.70 7.33 -9.93
N GLY A 117 3.29 8.60 -9.97
CA GLY A 117 2.25 9.14 -10.86
C GLY A 117 2.72 9.38 -12.30
N ALA A 118 4.03 9.33 -12.58
CA ALA A 118 4.53 9.43 -13.94
C ALA A 118 4.12 8.20 -14.78
N PRO A 119 4.00 8.33 -16.11
CA PRO A 119 3.76 7.19 -16.99
C PRO A 119 4.77 6.05 -16.78
N GLY A 120 4.28 4.84 -16.53
CA GLY A 120 5.12 3.69 -16.19
C GLY A 120 5.94 3.87 -14.91
N SER A 121 5.47 4.73 -14.01
CA SER A 121 6.12 5.12 -12.75
C SER A 121 7.59 5.48 -12.94
N THR A 122 7.89 6.10 -14.09
CA THR A 122 9.24 6.43 -14.55
C THR A 122 9.33 7.93 -14.82
N LYS A 123 10.22 8.61 -14.11
CA LYS A 123 10.47 10.04 -14.28
C LYS A 123 11.91 10.29 -14.73
N TRP A 124 12.08 11.11 -15.75
CA TRP A 124 13.37 11.67 -16.14
C TRP A 124 13.52 13.07 -15.54
N LEU A 125 14.64 13.31 -14.87
CA LEU A 125 14.98 14.55 -14.21
C LEU A 125 16.22 15.14 -14.88
N THR A 126 16.22 16.44 -15.14
CA THR A 126 17.43 17.14 -15.60
C THR A 126 18.25 17.52 -14.38
N LEU A 127 19.53 17.10 -14.35
CA LEU A 127 20.43 17.44 -13.25
C LEU A 127 20.81 18.93 -13.34
N GLN A 128 20.66 19.62 -12.21
CA GLN A 128 21.03 21.01 -12.04
C GLN A 128 22.43 21.10 -11.44
N GLY A 129 23.28 21.95 -12.02
CA GLY A 129 24.66 22.12 -11.59
C GLY A 129 25.40 23.08 -12.52
N SER A 130 26.73 23.01 -12.53
CA SER A 130 27.55 23.86 -13.39
C SER A 130 27.54 23.37 -14.84
N GLY A 131 26.70 23.99 -15.67
CA GLY A 131 26.56 23.68 -17.10
C GLY A 131 25.56 22.55 -17.36
N LYS A 132 25.81 21.77 -18.43
CA LYS A 132 24.96 20.61 -18.77
C LYS A 132 25.43 19.40 -17.98
N CYS A 133 24.66 19.00 -16.97
CA CYS A 133 25.03 17.94 -16.02
C CYS A 133 24.49 16.54 -16.38
N GLY A 134 23.63 16.45 -17.39
CA GLY A 134 22.98 15.21 -17.82
C GLY A 134 21.57 15.04 -17.26
N THR A 135 21.04 13.83 -17.39
CA THR A 135 19.68 13.48 -16.94
C THR A 135 19.69 12.21 -16.10
N LEU A 136 18.85 12.18 -15.06
CA LEU A 136 18.64 11.04 -14.18
C LEU A 136 17.26 10.43 -14.44
N LYS A 137 17.21 9.12 -14.67
CA LYS A 137 15.99 8.30 -14.68
C LYS A 137 15.75 7.75 -13.28
N VAL A 138 14.52 7.89 -12.79
CA VAL A 138 14.05 7.27 -11.57
C VAL A 138 12.83 6.43 -11.91
N VAL A 139 12.86 5.14 -11.54
CA VAL A 139 11.70 4.24 -11.64
C VAL A 139 11.25 3.92 -10.23
N GLY A 140 9.98 4.16 -9.91
CA GLY A 140 9.37 3.83 -8.62
C GLY A 140 8.37 2.71 -8.75
N GLU A 141 8.70 1.53 -8.25
CA GLU A 141 7.82 0.36 -8.28
C GLU A 141 7.33 0.05 -6.88
N GLU A 142 6.09 -0.40 -6.74
CA GLU A 142 5.64 -0.88 -5.43
C GLU A 142 6.42 -2.13 -5.02
N ALA A 143 7.13 -2.03 -3.89
CA ALA A 143 7.78 -3.13 -3.22
C ALA A 143 6.74 -3.91 -2.42
N ASP A 144 5.85 -4.63 -3.12
CA ASP A 144 4.95 -5.55 -2.45
C ASP A 144 5.63 -6.91 -2.31
N GLU A 145 5.97 -7.26 -1.08
CA GLU A 145 6.41 -8.62 -0.78
C GLU A 145 5.22 -9.56 -0.59
N THR A 146 4.00 -9.06 -0.39
CA THR A 146 2.81 -9.87 -0.12
C THR A 146 2.10 -10.33 -1.39
N THR A 147 1.32 -11.41 -1.31
CA THR A 147 0.45 -11.77 -2.42
C THR A 147 -0.81 -10.92 -2.33
N LYS A 148 -1.11 -10.16 -3.38
CA LYS A 148 -2.35 -9.38 -3.49
C LYS A 148 -3.59 -10.23 -3.78
N GLU A 149 -3.46 -11.54 -3.72
CA GLU A 149 -4.57 -12.46 -3.95
C GLU A 149 -5.29 -12.76 -2.64
N VAL A 150 -6.61 -12.71 -2.70
CA VAL A 150 -7.50 -13.15 -1.61
C VAL A 150 -8.41 -14.26 -2.12
N MET A 151 -8.76 -15.16 -1.22
CA MET A 151 -9.78 -16.18 -1.43
C MET A 151 -11.07 -15.73 -0.79
N ASN A 152 -12.09 -15.53 -1.61
CA ASN A 152 -13.48 -15.32 -1.19
C ASN A 152 -14.13 -16.68 -0.93
N ILE A 153 -14.63 -16.91 0.28
CA ILE A 153 -15.19 -18.18 0.71
C ILE A 153 -16.62 -18.00 1.23
N THR A 154 -17.53 -18.83 0.76
CA THR A 154 -18.85 -19.06 1.35
C THR A 154 -18.96 -20.54 1.67
N CYS A 155 -19.17 -20.90 2.93
CA CYS A 155 -19.22 -22.29 3.38
C CYS A 155 -20.26 -22.51 4.48
N ARG A 156 -20.59 -23.78 4.69
CA ARG A 156 -21.56 -24.22 5.69
C ARG A 156 -21.17 -25.56 6.30
N GLY A 157 -21.61 -25.80 7.54
CA GLY A 157 -21.55 -27.11 8.16
C GLY A 157 -22.82 -27.91 7.83
N VAL A 158 -22.68 -29.22 7.69
CA VAL A 158 -23.79 -30.15 7.45
C VAL A 158 -23.69 -31.31 8.44
N LYS A 159 -24.76 -31.52 9.23
CA LYS A 159 -24.89 -32.59 10.22
C LYS A 159 -23.66 -32.70 11.14
N LEU A 160 -23.25 -31.56 11.71
CA LEU A 160 -22.16 -31.51 12.68
C LEU A 160 -22.52 -32.33 13.94
N ASP A 161 -21.50 -32.91 14.58
CA ASP A 161 -21.66 -33.60 15.85
C ASP A 161 -22.07 -32.62 16.95
N LYS A 162 -23.11 -32.98 17.70
CA LYS A 162 -23.53 -32.27 18.91
C LYS A 162 -22.50 -32.48 20.04
N LYS A 163 -22.07 -31.41 20.72
CA LYS A 163 -21.25 -31.51 21.95
C LYS A 163 -21.98 -31.14 23.23
N ASP A 164 -22.86 -30.14 23.21
CA ASP A 164 -23.63 -29.74 24.40
C ASP A 164 -24.60 -30.82 24.94
N PHE A 165 -24.63 -31.02 26.26
CA PHE A 165 -25.57 -31.95 26.91
C PHE A 165 -27.04 -31.54 26.74
N PHE A 166 -27.37 -30.25 26.90
CA PHE A 166 -28.74 -29.71 26.81
C PHE A 166 -28.96 -28.76 25.62
N GLY A 167 -28.30 -29.05 24.48
CA GLY A 167 -28.34 -28.16 23.32
C GLY A 167 -28.08 -28.84 21.97
N LYS A 168 -27.88 -28.01 20.96
CA LYS A 168 -27.09 -28.31 19.76
C LYS A 168 -25.82 -27.46 19.90
N SER A 169 -24.79 -27.77 19.13
CA SER A 169 -23.55 -26.98 19.14
C SER A 169 -23.74 -25.53 18.66
N ASP A 170 -22.78 -24.70 19.03
CA ASP A 170 -22.53 -23.31 18.66
C ASP A 170 -21.28 -23.20 17.74
N PRO A 171 -21.31 -23.78 16.52
CA PRO A 171 -20.10 -24.03 15.74
C PRO A 171 -19.44 -22.78 15.13
N PHE A 172 -18.11 -22.75 15.15
CA PHE A 172 -17.24 -21.82 14.41
C PHE A 172 -16.06 -22.52 13.75
N LEU A 173 -15.37 -21.84 12.84
CA LEU A 173 -14.20 -22.35 12.11
C LEU A 173 -12.94 -21.56 12.45
N ASN A 174 -11.80 -22.27 12.52
CA ASN A 174 -10.46 -21.71 12.49
C ASN A 174 -9.72 -22.23 11.25
N PHE A 175 -9.18 -21.32 10.44
CA PHE A 175 -8.31 -21.63 9.32
C PHE A 175 -6.85 -21.41 9.75
N TYR A 176 -6.01 -22.42 9.60
CA TYR A 176 -4.61 -22.40 10.01
C TYR A 176 -3.69 -22.60 8.82
N ARG A 177 -2.73 -21.68 8.66
CA ARG A 177 -1.55 -21.90 7.83
C ARG A 177 -0.66 -22.94 8.48
N LEU A 178 -0.18 -23.91 7.71
CA LEU A 178 0.80 -24.89 8.14
C LEU A 178 2.20 -24.47 7.69
N ASN A 179 3.13 -24.32 8.63
CA ASN A 179 4.53 -23.97 8.37
C ASN A 179 5.38 -25.25 8.18
N ASP A 180 6.56 -25.11 7.57
CA ASP A 180 7.44 -26.26 7.26
C ASP A 180 8.06 -26.89 8.50
N ASP A 181 8.17 -26.12 9.59
CA ASP A 181 8.63 -26.58 10.91
C ASP A 181 7.53 -27.34 11.70
N GLY A 182 6.36 -27.54 11.10
CA GLY A 182 5.20 -28.18 11.72
C GLY A 182 4.40 -27.26 12.65
N SER A 183 4.83 -26.01 12.86
CA SER A 183 4.04 -25.02 13.57
C SER A 183 2.87 -24.53 12.69
N ARG A 184 1.86 -23.94 13.34
CA ARG A 184 0.68 -23.42 12.64
C ARG A 184 0.32 -22.03 13.12
N VAL A 185 -0.21 -21.21 12.21
CA VAL A 185 -0.61 -19.82 12.47
C VAL A 185 -2.07 -19.64 12.08
N LEU A 186 -2.87 -19.05 12.96
CA LEU A 186 -4.28 -18.75 12.68
C LEU A 186 -4.36 -17.68 11.58
N ALA A 187 -4.94 -18.03 10.45
CA ALA A 187 -5.16 -17.13 9.32
C ALA A 187 -6.54 -16.45 9.39
N HIS A 188 -7.56 -17.17 9.82
CA HIS A 188 -8.92 -16.63 9.90
C HIS A 188 -9.78 -17.39 10.93
N ARG A 189 -10.74 -16.68 11.53
CA ARG A 189 -11.78 -17.25 12.40
C ARG A 189 -13.14 -16.68 12.02
N THR A 190 -14.12 -17.55 11.84
CA THR A 190 -15.51 -17.14 11.57
C THR A 190 -16.24 -16.74 12.86
N GLU A 191 -17.42 -16.14 12.73
CA GLU A 191 -18.37 -16.10 13.85
C GLU A 191 -18.79 -17.51 14.27
N TYR A 192 -19.25 -17.64 15.52
CA TYR A 192 -19.97 -18.82 15.97
C TYR A 192 -21.47 -18.65 15.74
N ILE A 193 -22.17 -19.75 15.44
CA ILE A 193 -23.62 -19.73 15.18
C ILE A 193 -24.34 -20.55 16.23
N LYS A 194 -25.19 -19.91 17.02
CA LYS A 194 -25.85 -20.55 18.16
C LYS A 194 -26.78 -21.70 17.75
N ARG A 195 -26.69 -22.81 18.48
CA ARG A 195 -27.61 -23.93 18.59
C ARG A 195 -27.99 -24.52 17.23
N THR A 196 -26.99 -24.84 16.42
CA THR A 196 -27.16 -25.45 15.10
C THR A 196 -26.14 -26.55 14.80
N LEU A 197 -26.57 -27.58 14.09
CA LEU A 197 -25.69 -28.61 13.50
C LEU A 197 -25.53 -28.41 11.99
N ASN A 198 -26.12 -27.36 11.44
CA ASN A 198 -26.03 -26.98 10.03
C ASN A 198 -25.78 -25.46 9.90
N PRO A 199 -24.66 -24.94 10.45
CA PRO A 199 -24.35 -23.52 10.38
C PRO A 199 -24.12 -23.06 8.95
N LYS A 200 -24.55 -21.84 8.62
CA LYS A 200 -24.14 -21.12 7.42
C LYS A 200 -23.41 -19.86 7.86
N TRP A 201 -22.08 -19.87 7.78
CA TRP A 201 -21.27 -18.72 8.17
C TRP A 201 -21.38 -17.61 7.13
N LYS A 202 -21.18 -16.37 7.55
CA LYS A 202 -21.10 -15.22 6.65
C LYS A 202 -19.97 -15.42 5.65
N PRO A 203 -20.11 -14.95 4.39
CA PRO A 203 -18.98 -14.91 3.46
C PRO A 203 -17.81 -14.13 4.04
N PHE A 204 -16.58 -14.59 3.78
CA PHE A 204 -15.36 -13.97 4.26
C PHE A 204 -14.23 -14.07 3.23
N GLU A 205 -13.20 -13.25 3.42
CA GLU A 205 -12.00 -13.22 2.59
C GLU A 205 -10.77 -13.58 3.43
N ILE A 206 -9.84 -14.35 2.84
CA ILE A 206 -8.54 -14.66 3.44
C ILE A 206 -7.43 -14.36 2.43
N ASN A 207 -6.40 -13.60 2.83
CA ASN A 207 -5.21 -13.36 2.02
C ASN A 207 -4.43 -14.67 1.79
N LEU A 208 -4.03 -14.96 0.55
CA LEU A 208 -3.36 -16.21 0.18
C LEU A 208 -1.97 -16.37 0.81
N ARG A 209 -1.23 -15.29 1.04
CA ARG A 209 0.04 -15.33 1.76
C ARG A 209 -0.16 -15.69 3.23
N GLN A 210 -1.20 -15.14 3.84
CA GLN A 210 -1.54 -15.44 5.23
C GLN A 210 -1.99 -16.90 5.39
N LEU A 211 -2.74 -17.44 4.44
CA LEU A 211 -3.28 -18.81 4.52
C LEU A 211 -2.30 -19.89 4.05
N ALA A 212 -1.55 -19.62 2.99
CA ALA A 212 -0.80 -20.63 2.24
C ALA A 212 0.57 -20.13 1.73
N MET A 213 1.09 -19.03 2.29
CA MET A 213 2.37 -18.41 1.87
C MET A 213 2.44 -18.04 0.37
N GLY A 214 1.28 -17.87 -0.27
CA GLY A 214 1.17 -17.56 -1.70
C GLY A 214 1.24 -18.79 -2.61
N ASP A 215 1.53 -19.97 -2.07
CA ASP A 215 1.47 -21.23 -2.82
C ASP A 215 0.05 -21.82 -2.72
N ARG A 216 -0.67 -21.79 -3.84
CA ARG A 216 -2.05 -22.28 -3.90
C ARG A 216 -2.20 -23.79 -3.75
N THR A 217 -1.11 -24.55 -3.93
CA THR A 217 -1.08 -26.00 -3.78
C THR A 217 -0.80 -26.43 -2.34
N ARG A 218 -0.21 -25.52 -1.54
CA ARG A 218 0.12 -25.77 -0.13
C ARG A 218 -1.13 -26.05 0.68
N LYS A 219 -1.06 -27.08 1.51
CA LYS A 219 -2.16 -27.45 2.39
C LYS A 219 -2.29 -26.49 3.56
N PHE A 220 -3.53 -26.21 3.94
CA PHE A 220 -3.89 -25.56 5.19
C PHE A 220 -4.91 -26.40 5.94
N GLN A 221 -5.00 -26.18 7.25
CA GLN A 221 -5.88 -26.94 8.14
C GLN A 221 -7.10 -26.10 8.53
N ILE A 222 -8.26 -26.73 8.57
CA ILE A 222 -9.50 -26.13 9.07
C ILE A 222 -9.98 -26.92 10.28
N GLU A 223 -10.23 -26.24 11.38
CA GLU A 223 -10.79 -26.84 12.59
C GLU A 223 -12.18 -26.27 12.84
N CYS A 224 -13.15 -27.15 13.06
CA CYS A 224 -14.49 -26.76 13.50
C CYS A 224 -14.62 -27.04 14.99
N PHE A 225 -15.01 -26.03 15.75
CA PHE A 225 -15.17 -26.07 17.20
C PHE A 225 -16.60 -25.74 17.60
N ASP A 226 -17.01 -26.25 18.75
CA ASP A 226 -18.17 -25.79 19.51
C ASP A 226 -17.75 -24.64 20.43
N TYR A 227 -18.50 -23.54 20.44
CA TYR A 227 -18.20 -22.38 21.29
C TYR A 227 -18.74 -22.60 22.70
N ASP A 228 -17.89 -22.30 23.70
CA ASP A 228 -18.16 -22.45 25.13
C ASP A 228 -17.78 -21.15 25.84
N ASN A 229 -18.63 -20.64 26.73
CA ASN A 229 -18.42 -19.34 27.38
C ASN A 229 -17.21 -19.30 28.33
N ASP A 230 -16.69 -20.45 28.76
CA ASP A 230 -15.51 -20.56 29.63
C ASP A 230 -14.17 -20.59 28.85
N GLY A 231 -14.23 -20.55 27.51
CA GLY A 231 -13.07 -20.62 26.62
C GLY A 231 -12.56 -22.04 26.34
N GLY A 232 -13.17 -23.06 26.95
CA GLY A 232 -12.83 -24.49 26.80
C GLY A 232 -13.37 -25.14 25.53
N HIS A 233 -13.36 -24.42 24.40
CA HIS A 233 -14.03 -24.78 23.16
C HIS A 233 -13.80 -26.23 22.71
N ASP A 234 -14.90 -26.90 22.41
CA ASP A 234 -14.92 -28.33 22.18
C ASP A 234 -14.72 -28.68 20.69
N LEU A 235 -13.64 -29.39 20.34
CA LEU A 235 -13.35 -29.73 18.94
C LEU A 235 -14.46 -30.62 18.34
N ILE A 236 -15.07 -30.20 17.25
CA ILE A 236 -16.02 -31.02 16.47
C ILE A 236 -15.24 -31.92 15.51
N GLY A 237 -14.35 -31.35 14.70
CA GLY A 237 -13.50 -32.09 13.79
C GLY A 237 -12.57 -31.21 12.96
N ILE A 238 -11.68 -31.86 12.22
CA ILE A 238 -10.59 -31.25 11.47
C ILE A 238 -10.66 -31.72 10.01
N CYS A 239 -10.33 -30.85 9.07
CA CYS A 239 -9.95 -31.24 7.72
C CYS A 239 -8.74 -30.46 7.22
N GLU A 240 -8.15 -30.94 6.13
CA GLU A 240 -7.07 -30.27 5.40
C GLU A 240 -7.45 -30.18 3.93
N THR A 241 -7.09 -29.08 3.28
CA THR A 241 -7.30 -28.84 1.85
C THR A 241 -6.25 -27.84 1.35
N SER A 242 -6.33 -27.43 0.09
CA SER A 242 -5.51 -26.36 -0.48
C SER A 242 -6.37 -25.37 -1.27
N CYS A 243 -5.80 -24.21 -1.58
CA CYS A 243 -6.50 -23.16 -2.29
C CYS A 243 -7.01 -23.64 -3.66
N ASP A 244 -6.16 -24.34 -4.41
CA ASP A 244 -6.52 -24.85 -5.74
C ASP A 244 -7.61 -25.92 -5.67
N ARG A 245 -7.54 -26.84 -4.71
CA ARG A 245 -8.58 -27.89 -4.57
C ARG A 245 -9.95 -27.29 -4.28
N LEU A 246 -10.01 -26.23 -3.48
CA LEU A 246 -11.25 -25.48 -3.24
C LEU A 246 -11.69 -24.70 -4.49
N ALA A 247 -10.77 -23.97 -5.13
CA ALA A 247 -11.07 -23.14 -6.30
C ALA A 247 -11.54 -23.97 -7.52
N PHE A 248 -10.96 -25.16 -7.72
CA PHE A 248 -11.34 -26.11 -8.77
C PHE A 248 -12.48 -27.05 -8.36
N LYS A 249 -13.08 -26.84 -7.19
CA LYS A 249 -14.22 -27.61 -6.65
C LYS A 249 -13.94 -29.11 -6.44
N GLU A 250 -12.68 -29.52 -6.38
CA GLU A 250 -12.29 -30.88 -6.00
C GLU A 250 -12.68 -31.20 -4.56
N ASP A 251 -12.62 -30.19 -3.69
CA ASP A 251 -12.97 -30.25 -2.26
C ASP A 251 -14.24 -29.43 -1.96
N SER A 252 -15.30 -29.64 -2.75
CA SER A 252 -16.60 -28.97 -2.52
C SER A 252 -17.28 -29.40 -1.21
N GLU A 253 -17.07 -30.64 -0.77
CA GLU A 253 -17.53 -31.16 0.51
C GLU A 253 -16.42 -31.98 1.17
N ILE A 254 -16.03 -31.60 2.38
CA ILE A 254 -14.95 -32.27 3.12
C ILE A 254 -15.49 -32.82 4.44
N PRO A 255 -15.34 -34.13 4.72
CA PRO A 255 -15.71 -34.68 6.01
C PRO A 255 -14.78 -34.17 7.12
N LEU A 256 -15.36 -33.71 8.22
CA LEU A 256 -14.63 -33.29 9.42
C LEU A 256 -14.28 -34.50 10.28
N ILE A 257 -13.00 -34.67 10.60
CA ILE A 257 -12.49 -35.82 11.33
C ILE A 257 -12.05 -35.41 12.73
N HIS A 258 -12.62 -36.04 13.76
CA HIS A 258 -12.19 -35.86 15.14
C HIS A 258 -11.13 -36.91 15.50
N PRO A 259 -9.88 -36.51 15.80
CA PRO A 259 -8.78 -37.46 16.03
C PRO A 259 -9.07 -38.51 17.12
N LYS A 260 -9.48 -38.05 18.31
CA LYS A 260 -9.81 -38.96 19.43
C LYS A 260 -10.98 -39.93 19.13
N LYS A 261 -11.99 -39.49 18.35
CA LYS A 261 -13.10 -40.39 17.96
C LYS A 261 -12.64 -41.42 16.93
N LYS A 262 -11.80 -41.02 15.95
CA LYS A 262 -11.21 -41.91 14.95
C LYS A 262 -10.33 -42.97 15.62
N GLU A 263 -9.49 -42.58 16.57
CA GLU A 263 -8.66 -43.49 17.35
C GLU A 263 -9.51 -44.49 18.16
N LYS A 264 -10.50 -43.99 18.93
CA LYS A 264 -11.34 -44.84 19.79
C LYS A 264 -12.28 -45.78 19.04
N LYS A 265 -12.84 -45.35 17.92
CA LYS A 265 -13.89 -46.09 17.18
C LYS A 265 -13.39 -46.77 15.90
N GLY A 266 -12.16 -46.49 15.46
CA GLY A 266 -11.54 -47.08 14.28
C GLY A 266 -12.46 -47.02 13.05
N LYS A 267 -12.62 -48.17 12.38
CA LYS A 267 -13.42 -48.32 11.15
C LYS A 267 -14.92 -47.99 11.30
N ARG A 268 -15.46 -47.96 12.53
CA ARG A 268 -16.89 -47.63 12.75
C ARG A 268 -17.15 -46.12 12.72
N TYR A 269 -16.12 -45.31 12.86
CA TYR A 269 -16.24 -43.86 12.78
C TYR A 269 -16.22 -43.40 11.33
N LYS A 270 -17.21 -42.58 10.95
CA LYS A 270 -17.30 -41.99 9.61
C LYS A 270 -16.69 -40.58 9.59
N HIS A 271 -17.33 -39.65 10.29
CA HIS A 271 -16.92 -38.24 10.42
C HIS A 271 -17.77 -37.57 11.52
N SER A 272 -17.42 -36.35 11.90
CA SER A 272 -18.14 -35.49 12.85
C SER A 272 -19.02 -34.43 12.17
N GLY A 273 -19.29 -34.62 10.88
CA GLY A 273 -20.04 -33.70 10.02
C GLY A 273 -19.29 -33.43 8.73
N ILE A 274 -19.88 -32.61 7.86
CA ILE A 274 -19.29 -32.22 6.57
C ILE A 274 -19.15 -30.69 6.56
N LEU A 275 -18.01 -30.21 6.09
CA LEU A 275 -17.79 -28.81 5.72
C LEU A 275 -18.00 -28.68 4.22
N ALA A 276 -19.05 -27.98 3.81
CA ALA A 276 -19.40 -27.77 2.41
C ALA A 276 -19.04 -26.34 1.98
N PHE A 277 -18.39 -26.22 0.83
CA PHE A 277 -18.00 -24.95 0.23
C PHE A 277 -18.95 -24.60 -0.92
N ASP A 278 -19.80 -23.61 -0.68
CA ASP A 278 -20.87 -23.22 -1.60
C ASP A 278 -20.34 -22.36 -2.75
N SER A 279 -19.37 -21.50 -2.44
CA SER A 279 -18.69 -20.66 -3.41
C SER A 279 -17.28 -20.38 -2.93
N VAL A 280 -16.30 -20.62 -3.81
CA VAL A 280 -14.90 -20.25 -3.60
C VAL A 280 -14.41 -19.57 -4.86
N SER A 281 -13.84 -18.37 -4.73
CA SER A 281 -13.23 -17.66 -5.84
C SER A 281 -11.98 -16.94 -5.38
N THR A 282 -10.92 -16.99 -6.17
CA THR A 282 -9.73 -16.19 -5.93
C THR A 282 -9.85 -14.88 -6.71
N LYS A 283 -9.63 -13.76 -6.03
CA LYS A 283 -9.59 -12.43 -6.64
C LYS A 283 -8.25 -11.79 -6.32
N ARG A 284 -7.75 -11.00 -7.26
CA ARG A 284 -6.63 -10.10 -7.01
C ARG A 284 -7.18 -8.77 -6.52
N HIS A 285 -6.71 -8.32 -5.37
CA HIS A 285 -6.84 -6.93 -4.95
C HIS A 285 -5.74 -6.15 -5.64
N TYR A 286 -6.08 -5.00 -6.21
CA TYR A 286 -5.08 -4.10 -6.75
C TYR A 286 -4.78 -3.04 -5.70
N SER A 287 -3.49 -2.77 -5.47
CA SER A 287 -3.07 -1.69 -4.59
C SER A 287 -3.38 -0.33 -5.21
N PHE A 288 -3.33 0.71 -4.39
CA PHE A 288 -3.43 2.09 -4.88
C PHE A 288 -2.43 2.38 -6.01
N LEU A 289 -1.16 1.99 -5.83
CA LEU A 289 -0.12 2.24 -6.83
C LEU A 289 -0.36 1.47 -8.13
N GLU A 290 -0.89 0.24 -8.09
CA GLU A 290 -1.25 -0.49 -9.30
C GLU A 290 -2.37 0.20 -10.09
N TYR A 291 -3.35 0.81 -9.43
CA TYR A 291 -4.35 1.61 -10.12
C TYR A 291 -3.70 2.81 -10.82
N ILE A 292 -2.81 3.53 -10.14
CA ILE A 292 -2.09 4.68 -10.70
C ILE A 292 -1.21 4.27 -11.89
N THR A 293 -0.35 3.25 -11.74
CA THR A 293 0.48 2.73 -12.84
C THR A 293 -0.37 2.18 -13.98
N GLY A 294 -1.55 1.63 -13.68
CA GLY A 294 -2.55 1.19 -14.65
C GLY A 294 -3.26 2.32 -15.41
N GLY A 295 -2.96 3.59 -15.10
CA GLY A 295 -3.49 4.77 -15.78
C GLY A 295 -4.70 5.41 -15.09
N THR A 296 -5.05 4.97 -13.88
CA THR A 296 -6.07 5.65 -13.05
C THR A 296 -5.56 7.03 -12.66
N ARG A 297 -6.44 8.02 -12.75
CA ARG A 297 -6.16 9.42 -12.42
C ARG A 297 -6.95 9.83 -11.19
N ILE A 298 -6.43 10.81 -10.47
CA ILE A 298 -7.14 11.44 -9.35
C ILE A 298 -7.46 12.87 -9.77
N ASP A 299 -8.70 13.08 -10.18
CA ASP A 299 -9.21 14.42 -10.45
C ASP A 299 -9.58 15.10 -9.13
N PHE A 300 -9.24 16.38 -9.01
CA PHE A 300 -9.57 17.18 -7.83
C PHE A 300 -10.55 18.28 -8.24
N ALA A 301 -11.65 18.35 -7.48
CA ALA A 301 -12.67 19.38 -7.61
C ALA A 301 -12.83 20.09 -6.26
N VAL A 302 -12.97 21.41 -6.30
CA VAL A 302 -13.19 22.24 -5.12
C VAL A 302 -14.51 22.98 -5.21
N ALA A 303 -15.30 22.92 -4.14
CA ALA A 303 -16.46 23.78 -3.96
C ALA A 303 -16.17 24.82 -2.87
N ILE A 304 -16.22 26.10 -3.22
CA ILE A 304 -15.89 27.20 -2.30
C ILE A 304 -17.18 27.87 -1.82
N ASP A 305 -17.31 28.03 -0.50
CA ASP A 305 -18.41 28.74 0.11
C ASP A 305 -18.26 30.26 -0.07
N PHE A 306 -19.14 30.86 -0.87
CA PHE A 306 -19.23 32.31 -1.09
C PHE A 306 -20.41 32.96 -0.37
N THR A 307 -20.92 32.36 0.71
CA THR A 307 -21.96 32.97 1.55
C THR A 307 -21.50 34.29 2.18
N ALA A 308 -22.46 35.20 2.40
CA ALA A 308 -22.19 36.54 2.95
C ALA A 308 -21.57 36.52 4.36
N SER A 309 -21.72 35.43 5.12
CA SER A 309 -21.06 35.23 6.42
C SER A 309 -19.54 35.29 6.36
N ASN A 310 -18.94 35.06 5.19
CA ASN A 310 -17.48 35.15 5.01
C ASN A 310 -16.95 36.60 5.00
N GLY A 311 -17.82 37.61 4.85
CA GLY A 311 -17.43 39.01 4.74
C GLY A 311 -16.98 39.41 3.33
N GLN A 312 -16.83 40.71 3.10
CA GLN A 312 -16.41 41.25 1.79
C GLN A 312 -14.92 41.02 1.55
N VAL A 313 -14.52 40.67 0.32
CA VAL A 313 -13.13 40.38 -0.08
C VAL A 313 -12.13 41.49 0.28
N ASN A 314 -12.59 42.73 0.40
CA ASN A 314 -11.77 43.90 0.68
C ASN A 314 -11.63 44.20 2.18
N ASP A 315 -12.39 43.53 3.05
CA ASP A 315 -12.28 43.65 4.52
C ASP A 315 -11.18 42.72 5.02
N SER A 316 -10.21 43.24 5.77
CA SER A 316 -9.11 42.46 6.33
C SER A 316 -9.54 41.38 7.33
N ARG A 317 -10.78 41.43 7.81
CA ARG A 317 -11.39 40.39 8.68
C ARG A 317 -12.17 39.33 7.91
N SER A 318 -12.31 39.47 6.59
CA SER A 318 -13.01 38.50 5.75
C SER A 318 -12.23 37.18 5.66
N LEU A 319 -12.94 36.06 5.63
CA LEU A 319 -12.35 34.75 5.37
C LEU A 319 -11.86 34.61 3.91
N HIS A 320 -12.41 35.45 3.02
CA HIS A 320 -11.99 35.58 1.61
C HIS A 320 -11.03 36.75 1.37
N TYR A 321 -10.49 37.37 2.41
CA TYR A 321 -9.54 38.47 2.24
C TYR A 321 -8.33 38.02 1.42
N ILE A 322 -7.99 38.79 0.38
CA ILE A 322 -6.84 38.51 -0.48
C ILE A 322 -5.68 39.39 -0.03
N SER A 323 -4.61 38.74 0.44
CA SER A 323 -3.41 39.41 0.93
C SER A 323 -2.14 38.75 0.37
N ARG A 324 -0.97 39.21 0.81
CA ARG A 324 0.31 38.50 0.52
C ARG A 324 0.38 37.12 1.17
N ASN A 325 -0.29 36.93 2.30
CA ASN A 325 -0.43 35.65 2.96
C ASN A 325 -1.70 34.94 2.48
N LEU A 326 -1.62 33.62 2.34
CA LEU A 326 -2.77 32.80 1.99
C LEU A 326 -3.83 32.85 3.10
N ASN A 327 -5.09 33.00 2.72
CA ASN A 327 -6.22 32.81 3.64
C ASN A 327 -6.52 31.31 3.85
N GLN A 328 -7.44 31.00 4.76
CA GLN A 328 -7.74 29.61 5.14
C GLN A 328 -8.24 28.76 3.97
N TYR A 329 -9.07 29.34 3.07
CA TYR A 329 -9.52 28.65 1.86
C TYR A 329 -8.35 28.34 0.93
N GLN A 330 -7.49 29.31 0.67
CA GLN A 330 -6.31 29.15 -0.19
C GLN A 330 -5.33 28.11 0.39
N MET A 331 -5.11 28.11 1.70
CA MET A 331 -4.27 27.12 2.39
C MET A 331 -4.85 25.72 2.23
N ALA A 332 -6.15 25.53 2.48
CA ALA A 332 -6.79 24.23 2.36
C ALA A 332 -6.76 23.70 0.91
N ILE A 333 -7.08 24.56 -0.06
CA ILE A 333 -7.03 24.20 -1.48
C ILE A 333 -5.62 23.79 -1.87
N ARG A 334 -4.61 24.57 -1.48
CA ARG A 334 -3.21 24.28 -1.80
C ARG A 334 -2.75 22.96 -1.19
N ALA A 335 -3.07 22.72 0.08
CA ALA A 335 -2.67 21.51 0.79
C ALA A 335 -3.18 20.23 0.10
N ILE A 336 -4.41 20.24 -0.42
CA ILE A 336 -5.00 19.09 -1.10
C ILE A 336 -4.54 19.02 -2.56
N ALA A 337 -4.51 20.15 -3.26
CA ALA A 337 -4.14 20.17 -4.67
C ALA A 337 -2.68 19.76 -4.89
N ASP A 338 -1.76 20.12 -4.01
CA ASP A 338 -0.36 19.71 -4.09
C ASP A 338 -0.20 18.18 -3.94
N ILE A 339 -1.08 17.53 -3.17
CA ILE A 339 -1.13 16.07 -3.05
C ILE A 339 -1.70 15.44 -4.33
N CYS A 340 -2.78 15.99 -4.89
CA CYS A 340 -3.46 15.38 -6.04
C CYS A 340 -2.76 15.65 -7.38
N ALA A 341 -2.03 16.76 -7.52
CA ALA A 341 -1.45 17.20 -8.79
C ALA A 341 -0.59 16.14 -9.52
N PRO A 342 0.27 15.35 -8.85
CA PRO A 342 1.06 14.32 -9.52
C PRO A 342 0.23 13.23 -10.21
N TYR A 343 -1.03 13.04 -9.80
CA TYR A 343 -1.93 11.99 -10.29
C TYR A 343 -2.96 12.52 -11.29
N ASN A 344 -2.87 13.81 -11.63
CA ASN A 344 -3.72 14.46 -12.62
C ASN A 344 -2.87 15.01 -13.79
N PRO A 345 -2.62 14.21 -14.84
CA PRO A 345 -1.81 14.65 -15.97
C PRO A 345 -2.46 15.78 -16.79
N SER A 346 -3.75 16.06 -16.63
CA SER A 346 -4.40 17.19 -17.31
C SER A 346 -3.96 18.53 -16.71
N GLY A 347 -3.57 18.56 -15.43
CA GLY A 347 -3.33 19.79 -14.69
C GLY A 347 -4.57 20.68 -14.53
N VAL A 348 -5.77 20.18 -14.89
CA VAL A 348 -7.03 20.90 -14.79
C VAL A 348 -7.75 20.46 -13.53
N PHE A 349 -8.17 21.42 -12.72
CA PHE A 349 -9.00 21.20 -11.55
C PHE A 349 -10.33 21.93 -11.69
N GLU A 350 -11.40 21.25 -11.32
CA GLU A 350 -12.74 21.84 -11.36
C GLU A 350 -12.96 22.72 -10.13
N ALA A 351 -13.48 23.92 -10.32
CA ALA A 351 -13.86 24.80 -9.23
C ALA A 351 -15.31 25.21 -9.37
N ILE A 352 -16.07 25.05 -8.30
CA ILE A 352 -17.51 25.32 -8.25
C ILE A 352 -17.75 26.36 -7.16
N SER A 353 -18.50 27.41 -7.48
CA SER A 353 -19.02 28.32 -6.46
C SER A 353 -20.21 27.68 -5.76
N GLY A 354 -20.26 27.75 -4.42
CA GLY A 354 -21.40 27.27 -3.66
C GLY A 354 -22.74 27.93 -4.07
N PRO A 355 -23.89 27.30 -3.76
CA PRO A 355 -25.23 27.69 -4.24
C PRO A 355 -25.71 29.08 -3.81
N SER A 356 -24.97 29.76 -2.92
CA SER A 356 -25.31 31.06 -2.35
C SER A 356 -24.74 32.25 -3.13
N CYS A 357 -23.91 32.00 -4.15
CA CYS A 357 -23.33 33.05 -5.00
C CYS A 357 -24.33 33.42 -6.11
N ARG A 358 -24.73 34.69 -6.20
CA ARG A 358 -25.46 35.19 -7.39
C ARG A 358 -24.47 35.33 -8.53
N SER A 359 -24.30 34.31 -9.35
CA SER A 359 -23.59 34.41 -10.62
C SER A 359 -24.53 34.89 -11.74
N THR A 360 -24.03 35.71 -12.65
CA THR A 360 -24.61 35.81 -14.00
C THR A 360 -24.36 34.48 -14.74
N PRO A 361 -25.20 34.09 -15.72
CA PRO A 361 -25.36 32.69 -16.17
C PRO A 361 -24.14 31.94 -16.76
N ASP A 362 -22.96 32.56 -16.85
CA ASP A 362 -21.81 32.04 -17.61
C ASP A 362 -20.54 31.73 -16.80
N SER A 363 -20.55 31.76 -15.46
CA SER A 363 -19.31 31.58 -14.67
C SER A 363 -19.10 30.15 -14.14
N LEU A 364 -18.81 29.20 -15.03
CA LEU A 364 -18.02 28.02 -14.67
C LEU A 364 -16.54 28.41 -14.83
N THR A 365 -15.90 28.80 -13.73
CA THR A 365 -14.49 29.20 -13.77
C THR A 365 -13.61 27.97 -13.63
N THR A 366 -13.04 27.48 -14.73
CA THR A 366 -11.93 26.52 -14.69
C THR A 366 -10.74 27.18 -13.97
N VAL A 367 -10.30 26.62 -12.85
CA VAL A 367 -9.12 27.13 -12.13
C VAL A 367 -7.90 26.34 -12.59
N PHE A 368 -7.05 26.99 -13.37
CA PHE A 368 -5.70 26.47 -13.66
C PHE A 368 -4.82 26.74 -12.44
N LEU A 369 -4.51 25.70 -11.66
CA LEU A 369 -3.44 25.80 -10.67
C LEU A 369 -2.10 25.72 -11.39
N TRP A 370 -1.53 26.87 -11.74
CA TRP A 370 -0.13 26.93 -12.16
C TRP A 370 0.76 26.54 -10.97
N PRO A 371 1.80 25.71 -11.15
CA PRO A 371 2.85 25.62 -10.16
C PRO A 371 3.46 27.02 -10.01
N TYR A 372 3.50 27.51 -8.77
CA TYR A 372 4.19 28.74 -8.42
C TYR A 372 5.69 28.49 -8.62
N VAL A 373 6.18 28.64 -9.85
CA VAL A 373 7.61 28.73 -10.12
C VAL A 373 8.01 30.10 -9.60
N GLY A 374 8.67 30.10 -8.44
CA GLY A 374 9.19 31.32 -7.84
C GLY A 374 10.04 32.09 -8.85
N LEU A 375 9.83 33.41 -8.89
CA LEU A 375 10.82 34.37 -9.37
C LEU A 375 12.09 34.30 -8.53
#